data_AF-A0A2D7NF32-F1
#
_entry.id   AF-A0A2D7NF32-F1
#
_cell.length_a   1.000
_cell.length_b   1.000
_cell.length_c   1.000
_cell.angle_alpha   90.00
_cell.angle_beta   90.00
_cell.angle_gamma   90.00
#
_symmetry.space_group_name_H-M   'P 1'
#
loop_
_entity.id
_entity.type
_entity.pdbx_description
1 polymer ?
#
loop_
_entity_poly.entity_id
_entity_poly.type
_entity_poly.pdbx_seq_one_letter_code
_entity_poly.pdbx_strand_id
1 'polypeptide(L)'
;MPAIGPRRTNDGVLDAWRNGVSARNHSLSLKSVAYDDGFTDLYSYELKIGSRTPAGVLVVANYTAPANGFRSMTTSQHVCLAKDTSDNPVIMNPLVWESSPLSDEIPF
;
A
#
# COMPACT_ATOMS: atom_id res chain seq x y z
N MET A 1 5.66 8.32 -27.98
CA MET A 1 5.34 9.03 -26.72
C MET A 1 4.18 8.27 -26.07
N PRO A 2 4.35 7.51 -24.98
CA PRO A 2 3.22 6.82 -24.38
C PRO A 2 2.35 7.83 -23.61
N ALA A 3 1.03 7.65 -23.70
CA ALA A 3 0.03 8.56 -23.13
C ALA A 3 0.12 8.58 -21.59
N ILE A 4 0.20 9.78 -21.02
CA ILE A 4 0.12 10.00 -19.58
C ILE A 4 -1.33 9.75 -19.17
N GLY A 5 -1.59 8.63 -18.49
CA GLY A 5 -2.91 8.32 -17.93
C GLY A 5 -3.40 9.44 -17.00
N PRO A 6 -4.72 9.54 -16.72
CA PRO A 6 -5.29 10.63 -15.96
C PRO A 6 -4.62 10.79 -14.59
N ARG A 7 -4.47 12.03 -14.12
CA ARG A 7 -3.95 12.37 -12.77
C ARG A 7 -4.67 11.52 -11.73
N ARG A 8 -3.99 10.52 -11.16
CA ARG A 8 -4.57 9.72 -10.08
C ARG A 8 -4.36 10.43 -8.75
N THR A 9 -5.45 10.63 -8.02
CA THR A 9 -5.47 11.01 -6.62
C THR A 9 -4.99 9.84 -5.77
N ASN A 10 -4.80 10.04 -4.47
CA ASN A 10 -4.51 8.94 -3.55
C ASN A 10 -5.61 7.87 -3.62
N ASP A 11 -6.87 8.29 -3.69
CA ASP A 11 -8.03 7.39 -3.83
C ASP A 11 -7.93 6.53 -5.09
N GLY A 12 -7.52 7.12 -6.22
CA GLY A 12 -7.33 6.38 -7.47
C GLY A 12 -6.16 5.38 -7.44
N VAL A 13 -5.19 5.55 -6.55
CA VAL A 13 -4.14 4.55 -6.29
C VAL A 13 -4.66 3.47 -5.36
N LEU A 14 -5.41 3.84 -4.31
CA LEU A 14 -5.99 2.87 -3.38
C LEU A 14 -7.02 1.97 -4.07
N ASP A 15 -7.86 2.53 -4.94
CA ASP A 15 -8.80 1.75 -5.75
C ASP A 15 -8.06 0.80 -6.71
N ALA A 16 -6.98 1.26 -7.36
CA ALA A 16 -6.15 0.40 -8.19
C ALA A 16 -5.53 -0.75 -7.38
N TRP A 17 -4.98 -0.43 -6.21
CA TRP A 17 -4.42 -1.42 -5.29
C TRP A 17 -5.45 -2.49 -4.93
N ARG A 18 -6.70 -2.12 -4.61
CA ARG A 18 -7.78 -3.09 -4.32
C ARG A 18 -8.13 -3.99 -5.48
N ASN A 19 -8.05 -3.44 -6.69
CA ASN A 19 -8.34 -4.18 -7.91
C ASN A 19 -7.12 -4.98 -8.40
N GLY A 20 -6.00 -4.96 -7.67
CA GLY A 20 -4.78 -5.67 -8.06
C GLY A 20 -4.05 -5.04 -9.25
N VAL A 21 -4.13 -3.71 -9.37
CA VAL A 21 -3.61 -2.96 -10.51
C VAL A 21 -2.53 -1.98 -10.04
N SER A 22 -1.46 -1.89 -10.83
CA SER A 22 -0.40 -0.90 -10.62
C SER A 22 -0.88 0.52 -10.90
N ALA A 23 -0.57 1.45 -10.00
CA ALA A 23 -0.91 2.86 -10.12
C ALA A 23 0.07 3.72 -9.33
N ARG A 24 0.10 5.01 -9.67
CA ARG A 24 0.90 5.99 -8.94
C ARG A 24 0.20 7.33 -8.92
N ASN A 25 0.28 8.03 -7.79
CA ASN A 25 -0.30 9.35 -7.67
C ASN A 25 0.58 10.41 -8.35
N HIS A 26 0.01 11.59 -8.59
CA HIS A 26 0.71 12.69 -9.25
C HIS A 26 1.95 13.19 -8.49
N SER A 27 1.95 13.13 -7.15
CA SER A 27 3.06 13.56 -6.30
C SER A 27 4.15 12.49 -6.15
N LEU A 28 4.01 11.35 -6.82
CA LEU A 28 4.94 10.23 -6.81
C LEU A 28 5.19 9.62 -5.41
N SER A 29 4.34 9.95 -4.43
CA SER A 29 4.46 9.61 -3.02
C SER A 29 3.61 8.40 -2.60
N LEU A 30 2.67 7.95 -3.44
CA LEU A 30 1.87 6.76 -3.21
C LEU A 30 1.81 5.95 -4.51
N LYS A 31 2.14 4.66 -4.44
CA LYS A 31 2.09 3.75 -5.58
C LYS A 31 1.59 2.37 -5.19
N SER A 32 0.90 1.72 -6.10
CA SER A 32 0.62 0.29 -6.05
C SER A 32 1.41 -0.43 -7.14
N VAL A 33 1.89 -1.63 -6.85
CA VAL A 33 2.67 -2.46 -7.77
C VAL A 33 2.06 -3.85 -7.79
N ALA A 34 1.50 -4.25 -8.93
CA ALA A 34 1.01 -5.60 -9.17
C ALA A 34 2.14 -6.49 -9.69
N TYR A 35 2.14 -7.75 -9.23
CA TYR A 35 3.12 -8.77 -9.59
C TYR A 35 2.43 -9.93 -10.33
N ASP A 36 3.22 -10.70 -11.07
CA ASP A 36 2.71 -11.81 -11.89
C ASP A 36 2.15 -12.98 -11.07
N ASP A 37 2.52 -13.07 -9.79
CA ASP A 37 2.01 -14.06 -8.83
C ASP A 37 0.62 -13.68 -8.24
N GLY A 38 0.06 -12.55 -8.66
CA GLY A 38 -1.25 -12.06 -8.23
C GLY A 38 -1.21 -11.21 -6.96
N PHE A 39 -0.04 -10.97 -6.37
CA PHE A 39 0.09 -9.98 -5.29
C PHE A 39 0.03 -8.56 -5.84
N THR A 40 -0.37 -7.61 -4.99
CA THR A 40 -0.24 -6.19 -5.29
C THR A 40 0.14 -5.42 -4.05
N ASP A 41 1.32 -4.82 -4.05
CA ASP A 41 1.85 -4.10 -2.90
C ASP A 41 1.52 -2.61 -2.97
N LEU A 42 1.33 -2.00 -1.81
CA LEU A 42 1.08 -0.58 -1.64
C LEU A 42 2.27 0.07 -0.96
N TYR A 43 2.80 1.13 -1.56
CA TYR A 43 3.97 1.85 -1.07
C TYR A 43 3.65 3.32 -0.85
N SER A 44 4.08 3.84 0.29
CA SER A 44 4.21 5.27 0.56
C SER A 44 5.68 5.66 0.37
N TYR A 45 5.97 6.46 -0.66
CA TYR A 45 7.32 6.61 -1.21
C TYR A 45 7.89 5.24 -1.60
N GLU A 46 8.98 4.83 -0.96
CA GLU A 46 9.61 3.51 -1.11
C GLU A 46 9.32 2.61 0.10
N LEU A 47 8.51 3.06 1.06
CA LEU A 47 8.12 2.23 2.20
C LEU A 47 6.87 1.42 1.83
N LYS A 48 6.97 0.10 1.88
CA LYS A 48 5.81 -0.81 1.78
C LYS A 48 4.90 -0.64 2.99
N ILE A 49 3.66 -0.23 2.75
CA ILE A 49 2.65 0.05 3.78
C ILE A 49 1.43 -0.89 3.71
N GLY A 50 1.40 -1.78 2.73
CA GLY A 50 0.36 -2.80 2.62
C GLY A 50 0.60 -3.76 1.48
N SER A 51 -0.16 -4.84 1.48
CA SER A 51 -0.15 -5.86 0.44
C SER A 51 -1.56 -6.39 0.21
N ARG A 52 -1.89 -6.66 -1.06
CA ARG A 52 -3.08 -7.38 -1.47
C ARG A 52 -2.65 -8.77 -1.89
N THR A 53 -3.24 -9.79 -1.27
CA THR A 53 -2.95 -11.18 -1.63
C THR A 53 -3.66 -11.58 -2.94
N PRO A 54 -3.27 -12.69 -3.58
CA PRO A 54 -3.97 -13.21 -4.75
C PRO A 54 -5.45 -13.52 -4.49
N ALA A 55 -5.80 -13.85 -3.25
CA ALA A 55 -7.18 -14.06 -2.81
C ALA A 55 -7.97 -12.75 -2.63
N GLY A 56 -7.36 -11.59 -2.85
CA GLY A 56 -7.99 -10.27 -2.70
C GLY A 56 -8.00 -9.72 -1.28
N VAL A 57 -7.32 -10.37 -0.33
CA VAL A 57 -7.24 -9.87 1.06
C VAL A 57 -6.31 -8.67 1.11
N LEU A 58 -6.79 -7.58 1.68
CA LEU A 58 -6.03 -6.35 1.88
C LEU A 58 -5.39 -6.36 3.27
N VAL A 59 -4.07 -6.26 3.32
CA VAL A 59 -3.28 -6.20 4.55
C VAL A 59 -2.61 -4.83 4.60
N VAL A 60 -2.75 -4.13 5.73
CA VAL A 60 -2.20 -2.78 5.93
C VAL A 60 -1.28 -2.75 7.15
N ALA A 61 -0.09 -2.18 6.98
CA ALA A 61 0.86 -1.92 8.05
C ALA A 61 0.46 -0.66 8.82
N ASN A 62 0.04 -0.80 10.09
CA ASN A 62 -0.48 0.29 10.89
C ASN A 62 0.63 1.12 11.55
N TYR A 63 1.43 1.83 10.74
CA TYR A 63 2.51 2.71 11.22
C TYR A 63 2.05 3.89 12.09
N THR A 64 0.73 4.06 12.31
CA THR A 64 0.14 5.02 13.25
C THR A 64 -0.06 4.46 14.65
N ALA A 65 0.16 3.16 14.87
CA ALA A 65 0.08 2.54 16.21
C ALA A 65 1.21 3.05 17.14
N PRO A 66 0.99 3.10 18.47
CA PRO A 66 2.00 3.46 19.46
C PRO A 66 3.02 2.32 19.67
N ALA A 67 3.72 1.94 18.59
CA ALA A 67 4.71 0.86 18.55
C ALA A 67 6.06 1.36 18.03
N ASN A 68 6.35 2.66 18.21
CA ASN A 68 7.53 3.34 17.66
C ASN A 68 7.68 3.23 16.13
N GLY A 69 6.57 3.01 15.41
CA GLY A 69 6.54 2.80 13.96
C GLY A 69 6.29 4.06 13.12
N PHE A 70 6.25 5.25 13.73
CA PHE A 70 6.00 6.49 13.00
C PHE A 70 7.14 6.76 12.00
N ARG A 71 6.77 7.03 10.74
CA ARG A 71 7.72 7.30 9.65
C ARG A 71 7.67 8.74 9.19
N SER A 72 6.47 9.24 8.88
CA SER A 72 6.22 10.64 8.55
C SER A 72 4.72 10.95 8.64
N MET A 73 4.37 12.24 8.65
CA MET A 73 2.96 12.68 8.57
C MET A 73 2.29 12.20 7.29
N THR A 74 2.97 12.30 6.14
CA THR A 74 2.45 11.84 4.85
C THR A 74 2.20 10.34 4.84
N THR A 75 3.14 9.54 5.34
CA THR A 75 2.98 8.08 5.47
C THR A 75 1.78 7.74 6.36
N SER A 76 1.63 8.46 7.48
CA SER A 76 0.50 8.26 8.40
C SER A 76 -0.83 8.54 7.72
N GLN A 77 -0.92 9.60 6.91
CA GLN A 77 -2.10 9.90 6.10
C GLN A 77 -2.39 8.80 5.08
N HIS A 78 -1.37 8.31 4.36
CA HIS A 78 -1.55 7.21 3.42
C HIS A 78 -2.06 5.93 4.10
N VAL A 79 -1.52 5.59 5.28
CA VAL A 79 -1.98 4.44 6.07
C VAL A 79 -3.43 4.63 6.52
N CYS A 80 -3.80 5.79 7.05
CA CYS A 80 -5.18 6.07 7.44
C CYS A 80 -6.14 5.95 6.24
N LEU A 81 -5.81 6.55 5.10
CA LEU A 81 -6.62 6.44 3.89
C LEU A 81 -6.77 4.99 3.42
N ALA A 82 -5.68 4.21 3.45
CA ALA A 82 -5.71 2.80 3.09
C ALA A 82 -6.61 1.97 4.03
N LYS A 83 -6.63 2.29 5.33
CA LYS A 83 -7.52 1.66 6.31
C LYS A 83 -8.97 2.01 6.05
N ASP A 84 -9.26 3.29 5.88
CA ASP A 84 -10.64 3.81 5.82
C ASP A 84 -11.34 3.42 4.52
N THR A 85 -10.57 3.35 3.43
CA THR A 85 -11.17 3.11 2.12
C THR A 85 -11.31 1.59 1.86
N SER A 86 -10.57 0.73 2.56
CA SER A 86 -10.64 -0.71 2.39
C SER A 86 -11.82 -1.31 3.14
N ASP A 87 -12.61 -2.16 2.48
CA ASP A 87 -13.69 -2.91 3.14
C ASP A 87 -13.09 -4.00 4.03
N ASN A 88 -12.95 -3.71 5.33
CA ASN A 88 -12.40 -4.60 6.36
C ASN A 88 -10.97 -5.14 6.07
N PRO A 89 -9.96 -4.27 5.95
CA PRO A 89 -8.57 -4.72 5.80
C PRO A 89 -8.07 -5.43 7.06
N VAL A 90 -7.16 -6.37 6.86
CA VAL A 90 -6.35 -6.93 7.94
C VAL A 90 -5.34 -5.87 8.37
N ILE A 91 -5.46 -5.40 9.60
CA ILE A 91 -4.57 -4.38 10.16
C ILE A 91 -3.46 -5.06 10.96
N MET A 92 -2.22 -4.94 10.49
CA MET A 92 -1.06 -5.44 11.21
C MET A 92 -0.42 -4.33 12.05
N ASN A 93 -0.13 -4.64 13.31
CA ASN A 93 0.77 -3.80 14.10
C ASN A 93 2.15 -3.71 13.41
N PRO A 94 2.87 -2.58 13.45
CA PRO A 94 4.17 -2.44 12.81
C PRO A 94 5.17 -3.56 13.13
N LEU A 95 5.21 -4.02 14.39
CA LEU A 95 6.11 -5.11 14.80
C LEU A 95 5.71 -6.47 14.21
N VAL A 96 4.41 -6.69 14.01
CA VAL A 96 3.88 -7.90 13.36
C VAL A 96 4.13 -7.84 11.86
N TRP A 97 3.96 -6.65 11.27
CA TRP A 97 4.25 -6.43 9.86
C TRP A 97 5.73 -6.72 9.55
N GLU A 98 6.66 -6.12 10.30
CA GLU A 98 8.11 -6.30 10.10
C GLU A 98 8.62 -7.73 10.35
N SER A 99 7.83 -8.57 11.04
CA SER A 99 8.12 -10.00 11.22
C SER A 99 7.34 -10.92 10.27
N SER A 100 6.50 -10.35 9.40
CA SER A 100 5.71 -11.08 8.43
C SER A 100 6.46 -11.23 7.11
N PRO A 101 6.38 -12.38 6.43
CA PRO A 101 6.87 -12.52 5.04
C PRO A 101 6.21 -11.53 4.07
N LEU A 102 5.06 -10.94 4.44
CA LEU A 102 4.40 -9.90 3.65
C LEU A 102 5.15 -8.57 3.68
N SER A 103 6.04 -8.31 4.64
CA SER A 103 6.86 -7.10 4.61
C SER A 103 8.06 -7.21 3.68
N ASP A 104 8.46 -8.43 3.31
CA ASP A 104 9.61 -8.65 2.45
C ASP A 104 9.33 -8.06 1.07
N GLU A 105 10.34 -7.38 0.53
CA GLU A 105 10.38 -7.05 -0.90
C GLU A 105 10.82 -8.31 -1.61
N ILE A 106 9.94 -8.91 -2.42
CA ILE A 106 10.29 -10.09 -3.21
C ILE A 106 11.42 -9.65 -4.16
N PRO A 107 12.67 -10.14 -3.97
CA PRO A 107 13.74 -9.87 -4.90
C PRO A 107 13.49 -10.79 -6.09
N PHE A 108 13.11 -10.17 -7.21
CA PHE A 108 13.04 -10.69 -8.58
C PHE A 108 13.39 -12.17 -8.80
#